data_AF-A0A2H0UDT5-F1
#
_entry.id   AF-A0A2H0UDT5-F1
#
_cell.length_a   1.000
_cell.length_b   1.000
_cell.length_c   1.000
_cell.angle_alpha   90.00
_cell.angle_beta   90.00
_cell.angle_gamma   90.00
#
_symmetry.space_group_name_H-M   'P 1'
#
loop_
_entity.id
_entity.type
_entity.pdbx_description
1 polymer ?
#
loop_
_entity_poly.entity_id
_entity_poly.type
_entity_poly.pdbx_seq_one_letter_code
_entity_poly.pdbx_strand_id
1 'polypeptide(L)'
;MKPRTYKQYYLYLALAILGICFAGASSVLAQNDSSNTGDRSAALEARKAEMEARKEERQQEQEAHKQEFEARKVEFQTMRTERQTTFEERKAEIESRKEEHASTTAARRAALSEQMQQRFAELAQKAVERLGGAIEKMSGFADRLETRAQELSDRGVDVGGTLLLISDARATLDEATIALATMSTNIEYVSGSEEPKTAWAEVRTDFTTVRDLLKEAQGTLHDAVAALKDAIAAADLERGVSDAVRQGDGGENTNEASTTE
;
A
#
# COMPACT_ATOMS: atom_id res chain seq x y z
N MET A 1 12.17 14.29 21.47
CA MET A 1 11.10 14.58 22.46
C MET A 1 10.57 13.26 22.99
N LYS A 2 10.74 12.95 24.29
CA LYS A 2 10.21 11.71 24.90
C LYS A 2 8.83 12.00 25.52
N PRO A 3 7.78 11.24 25.21
CA PRO A 3 6.46 11.44 25.82
C PRO A 3 6.49 11.00 27.29
N ARG A 4 6.18 11.92 28.20
CA ARG A 4 5.96 11.61 29.62
C ARG A 4 4.62 10.90 29.79
N THR A 5 4.62 9.77 30.47
CA THR A 5 3.48 8.86 30.59
C THR A 5 2.49 9.31 31.66
N TYR A 6 1.19 9.17 31.36
CA TYR A 6 0.02 9.55 32.18
C TYR A 6 -0.03 8.99 33.61
N LYS A 7 0.88 8.08 33.98
CA LYS A 7 0.93 7.46 35.32
C LYS A 7 1.38 8.43 36.43
N GLN A 8 2.12 9.50 36.13
CA GLN A 8 2.55 10.45 37.16
C GLN A 8 1.42 11.37 37.67
N TYR A 9 0.37 11.64 36.88
CA TYR A 9 -0.71 12.54 37.29
C TYR A 9 -1.66 11.94 38.34
N TYR A 10 -1.89 10.62 38.29
CA TYR A 10 -2.78 9.95 39.24
C TYR A 10 -2.20 9.85 40.66
N LEU A 11 -0.88 9.83 40.80
CA LEU A 11 -0.23 9.76 42.11
C LEU A 11 -0.37 11.09 42.90
N TYR A 12 -0.35 12.24 42.19
CA TYR A 12 -0.52 13.55 42.81
C TYR A 12 -1.99 13.87 43.13
N LEU A 13 -2.95 13.37 42.34
CA LEU A 13 -4.38 13.59 42.62
C LEU A 13 -4.85 12.82 43.87
N ALA A 14 -4.29 11.63 44.13
CA ALA A 14 -4.63 10.83 45.30
C ALA A 14 -4.11 11.41 46.63
N LEU A 15 -3.03 12.21 46.60
CA LEU A 15 -2.48 12.85 47.80
C LEU A 15 -3.19 14.14 48.21
N ALA A 16 -3.97 14.78 47.32
CA ALA A 16 -4.65 16.03 47.61
C ALA A 16 -5.97 15.87 48.40
N ILE A 17 -6.57 14.67 48.42
CA ILE A 17 -7.91 14.46 49.01
C ILE A 17 -7.83 14.03 50.50
N LEU A 18 -6.67 13.62 51.01
CA LEU A 18 -6.50 13.14 52.39
C LEU A 18 -6.21 14.25 53.43
N GLY A 19 -6.26 15.52 53.02
CA GLY A 19 -5.79 16.68 53.79
C GLY A 19 -6.88 17.59 54.38
N ILE A 20 -8.10 17.10 54.64
CA ILE A 20 -9.12 17.86 55.38
C ILE A 20 -9.33 17.21 56.74
N CYS A 21 -8.32 17.44 57.59
CA CYS A 21 -8.38 17.26 59.02
C CYS A 21 -9.25 18.37 59.65
N PHE A 22 -10.20 17.95 60.48
CA PHE A 22 -10.14 18.26 61.91
C PHE A 22 -10.06 19.75 62.28
N ALA A 23 -11.20 20.47 62.24
CA ALA A 23 -11.37 21.70 63.02
C ALA A 23 -12.86 21.95 63.29
N GLY A 24 -13.27 21.84 64.56
CA GLY A 24 -14.65 22.15 64.95
C GLY A 24 -15.09 21.67 66.32
N ALA A 25 -14.21 21.63 67.32
CA ALA A 25 -14.64 21.55 68.71
C ALA A 25 -14.99 22.96 69.19
N SER A 26 -16.27 23.33 69.15
CA SER A 26 -16.78 24.55 69.80
C SER A 26 -17.49 24.18 71.11
N SER A 27 -16.84 24.60 72.19
CA SER A 27 -17.31 24.58 73.57
C SER A 27 -18.55 25.47 73.74
N VAL A 28 -19.57 24.98 74.45
CA VAL A 28 -20.67 25.82 74.95
C VAL A 28 -20.76 25.66 76.46
N LEU A 29 -20.64 26.79 77.15
CA LEU A 29 -20.65 27.00 78.59
C LEU A 29 -21.99 26.62 79.24
N ALA A 30 -21.92 25.89 80.36
CA ALA A 30 -23.04 25.66 81.25
C ALA A 30 -23.15 26.81 82.26
N GLN A 31 -24.34 27.43 82.35
CA GLN A 31 -24.71 28.41 83.36
C GLN A 31 -25.53 27.70 84.45
N ASN A 32 -25.04 27.80 85.67
CA ASN A 32 -25.54 27.14 86.87
C ASN A 32 -26.73 27.91 87.43
N ASP A 33 -27.91 27.29 87.53
CA ASP A 33 -29.05 27.84 88.24
C ASP A 33 -29.58 26.86 89.29
N SER A 34 -29.76 27.40 90.49
CA SER A 34 -29.84 26.72 91.77
C SER A 34 -31.19 27.02 92.39
N SER A 35 -32.11 26.06 92.37
CA SER A 35 -33.08 25.82 93.45
C SER A 35 -34.01 24.66 93.08
N ASN A 36 -34.57 24.02 94.10
CA ASN A 36 -35.63 23.01 94.09
C ASN A 36 -35.18 21.53 94.14
N THR A 37 -35.14 21.01 95.36
CA THR A 37 -34.53 19.72 95.75
C THR A 37 -35.56 18.64 96.14
N GLY A 38 -36.87 18.89 96.00
CA GLY A 38 -37.94 17.94 96.33
C GLY A 38 -38.40 17.05 95.15
N ASP A 39 -38.41 17.59 93.93
CA ASP A 39 -38.85 16.88 92.70
C ASP A 39 -37.72 16.10 91.99
N ARG A 40 -36.48 16.23 92.47
CA ARG A 40 -35.27 15.71 91.79
C ARG A 40 -35.11 14.18 91.85
N SER A 41 -35.66 13.48 92.85
CA SER A 41 -35.47 12.02 92.97
C SER A 41 -36.35 11.23 91.97
N ALA A 42 -37.61 11.63 91.80
CA ALA A 42 -38.50 11.06 90.79
C ALA A 42 -38.00 11.38 89.37
N ALA A 43 -37.49 12.61 89.15
CA ALA A 43 -36.85 13.00 87.90
C ALA A 43 -35.54 12.21 87.64
N LEU A 44 -34.77 11.85 88.66
CA LEU A 44 -33.55 11.04 88.52
C LEU A 44 -33.85 9.56 88.22
N GLU A 45 -34.88 8.99 88.82
CA GLU A 45 -35.35 7.62 88.54
C GLU A 45 -35.89 7.52 87.09
N ALA A 46 -36.74 8.45 86.68
CA ALA A 46 -37.24 8.53 85.30
C ALA A 46 -36.09 8.71 84.30
N ARG A 47 -35.09 9.54 84.63
CA ARG A 47 -33.91 9.76 83.79
C ARG A 47 -32.97 8.55 83.75
N LYS A 48 -32.91 7.73 84.80
CA LYS A 48 -32.16 6.46 84.79
C LYS A 48 -32.86 5.43 83.92
N ALA A 49 -34.17 5.26 84.06
CA ALA A 49 -34.97 4.37 83.21
C ALA A 49 -34.90 4.80 81.73
N GLU A 50 -34.99 6.10 81.45
CA GLU A 50 -34.80 6.67 80.11
C GLU A 50 -33.37 6.42 79.59
N MET A 51 -32.35 6.53 80.45
CA MET A 51 -30.96 6.28 80.05
C MET A 51 -30.69 4.80 79.79
N GLU A 52 -31.31 3.89 80.53
CA GLU A 52 -31.21 2.44 80.30
C GLU A 52 -31.95 2.02 79.04
N ALA A 53 -33.19 2.49 78.84
CA ALA A 53 -33.92 2.28 77.58
C ALA A 53 -33.13 2.82 76.37
N ARG A 54 -32.54 4.02 76.51
CA ARG A 54 -31.68 4.62 75.48
C ARG A 54 -30.34 3.89 75.29
N LYS A 55 -29.84 3.18 76.31
CA LYS A 55 -28.63 2.34 76.20
C LYS A 55 -28.95 1.06 75.45
N GLU A 56 -30.08 0.43 75.74
CA GLU A 56 -30.54 -0.79 75.07
C GLU A 56 -30.86 -0.52 73.60
N GLU A 57 -31.59 0.57 73.31
CA GLU A 57 -31.86 1.03 71.93
C GLU A 57 -30.56 1.28 71.16
N ARG A 58 -29.59 1.96 71.80
CA ARG A 58 -28.29 2.23 71.18
C ARG A 58 -27.43 0.97 71.00
N GLN A 59 -27.57 -0.04 71.87
CA GLN A 59 -26.90 -1.34 71.70
C GLN A 59 -27.52 -2.11 70.53
N GLN A 60 -28.84 -2.14 70.42
CA GLN A 60 -29.53 -2.74 69.28
C GLN A 60 -29.19 -2.05 67.96
N GLU A 61 -29.13 -0.72 67.93
CA GLU A 61 -28.66 0.05 66.77
C GLU A 61 -27.20 -0.26 66.42
N GLN A 62 -26.32 -0.38 67.42
CA GLN A 62 -24.91 -0.73 67.19
C GLN A 62 -24.74 -2.15 66.64
N GLU A 63 -25.51 -3.11 67.15
CA GLU A 63 -25.50 -4.49 66.66
C GLU A 63 -26.07 -4.57 65.24
N ALA A 64 -27.18 -3.89 64.96
CA ALA A 64 -27.77 -3.80 63.62
C ALA A 64 -26.80 -3.15 62.63
N HIS A 65 -26.18 -2.03 63.00
CA HIS A 65 -25.18 -1.35 62.18
C HIS A 65 -23.93 -2.21 61.97
N LYS A 66 -23.51 -2.99 62.97
CA LYS A 66 -22.36 -3.91 62.83
C LYS A 66 -22.67 -5.04 61.86
N GLN A 67 -23.87 -5.63 61.94
CA GLN A 67 -24.33 -6.66 61.00
C GLN A 67 -24.45 -6.11 59.57
N GLU A 68 -25.02 -4.91 59.40
CA GLU A 68 -25.10 -4.24 58.10
C GLU A 68 -23.72 -3.93 57.53
N PHE A 69 -22.78 -3.49 58.38
CA PHE A 69 -21.40 -3.24 57.98
C PHE A 69 -20.67 -4.51 57.56
N GLU A 70 -20.85 -5.61 58.29
CA GLU A 70 -20.27 -6.92 57.94
C GLU A 70 -20.86 -7.46 56.63
N ALA A 71 -22.19 -7.37 56.45
CA ALA A 71 -22.86 -7.74 55.20
C ALA A 71 -22.34 -6.92 54.01
N ARG A 72 -22.26 -5.59 54.17
CA ARG A 72 -21.73 -4.69 53.14
C ARG A 72 -20.25 -4.93 52.83
N LYS A 73 -19.46 -5.34 53.83
CA LYS A 73 -18.05 -5.71 53.64
C LYS A 73 -17.92 -7.01 52.83
N VAL A 74 -18.78 -8.00 53.08
CA VAL A 74 -18.83 -9.24 52.31
C VAL A 74 -19.24 -8.95 50.87
N GLU A 75 -20.32 -8.19 50.65
CA GLU A 75 -20.74 -7.76 49.30
C GLU A 75 -19.65 -6.98 48.56
N PHE A 76 -18.92 -6.11 49.26
CA PHE A 76 -17.82 -5.38 48.65
C PHE A 76 -16.65 -6.31 48.27
N GLN A 77 -16.35 -7.32 49.09
CA GLN A 77 -15.32 -8.30 48.76
C GLN A 77 -15.73 -9.17 47.57
N THR A 78 -16.97 -9.64 47.51
CA THR A 78 -17.47 -10.43 46.38
C THR A 78 -17.50 -9.61 45.09
N MET A 79 -17.99 -8.37 45.14
CA MET A 79 -17.96 -7.45 44.00
C MET A 79 -16.52 -7.16 43.53
N ARG A 80 -15.57 -7.06 44.46
CA ARG A 80 -14.16 -6.84 44.13
C ARG A 80 -13.56 -8.07 43.45
N THR A 81 -13.83 -9.27 43.94
CA THR A 81 -13.34 -10.51 43.32
C THR A 81 -13.95 -10.72 41.94
N GLU A 82 -15.26 -10.50 41.77
CA GLU A 82 -15.93 -10.61 40.46
C GLU A 82 -15.42 -9.58 39.46
N ARG A 83 -15.15 -8.35 39.91
CA ARG A 83 -14.51 -7.33 39.06
C ARG A 83 -13.08 -7.71 38.68
N GLN A 84 -12.33 -8.34 39.58
CA GLN A 84 -10.98 -8.81 39.28
C GLN A 84 -11.01 -9.96 38.26
N THR A 85 -11.87 -10.95 38.44
CA THR A 85 -11.98 -12.08 37.52
C THR A 85 -12.45 -11.63 36.14
N THR A 86 -13.51 -10.82 36.06
CA THR A 86 -14.00 -10.28 34.76
C THR A 86 -12.98 -9.38 34.08
N PHE A 87 -12.16 -8.65 34.84
CA PHE A 87 -11.08 -7.85 34.28
C PHE A 87 -9.93 -8.72 33.74
N GLU A 88 -9.54 -9.77 34.46
CA GLU A 88 -8.52 -10.73 34.04
C GLU A 88 -8.96 -11.52 32.79
N GLU A 89 -10.21 -11.98 32.76
CA GLU A 89 -10.82 -12.65 31.60
C GLU A 89 -10.84 -11.74 30.37
N ARG A 90 -11.33 -10.51 30.52
CA ARG A 90 -11.31 -9.52 29.41
C ARG A 90 -9.91 -9.21 28.95
N LYS A 91 -8.95 -9.12 29.86
CA LYS A 91 -7.55 -8.86 29.51
C LYS A 91 -6.96 -10.04 28.73
N ALA A 92 -7.22 -11.27 29.15
CA ALA A 92 -6.79 -12.48 28.45
C ALA A 92 -7.44 -12.59 27.07
N GLU A 93 -8.74 -12.28 26.95
CA GLU A 93 -9.45 -12.27 25.68
C GLU A 93 -8.90 -11.21 24.72
N ILE A 94 -8.63 -9.99 25.20
CA ILE A 94 -8.03 -8.93 24.39
C ILE A 94 -6.64 -9.34 23.89
N GLU A 95 -5.83 -9.98 24.72
CA GLU A 95 -4.49 -10.40 24.32
C GLU A 95 -4.54 -11.53 23.29
N SER A 96 -5.41 -12.54 23.51
CA SER A 96 -5.65 -13.61 22.54
C SER A 96 -6.15 -13.08 21.19
N ARG A 97 -7.09 -12.13 21.18
CA ARG A 97 -7.56 -11.48 19.94
C ARG A 97 -6.47 -10.67 19.26
N LYS A 98 -5.59 -10.00 20.00
CA LYS A 98 -4.45 -9.27 19.42
C LYS A 98 -3.46 -10.23 18.75
N GLU A 99 -3.15 -11.35 19.40
CA GLU A 99 -2.26 -12.36 18.84
C GLU A 99 -2.85 -13.00 17.58
N GLU A 100 -4.15 -13.32 17.58
CA GLU A 100 -4.85 -13.80 16.39
C GLU A 100 -4.88 -12.76 15.27
N HIS A 101 -5.13 -11.49 15.58
CA HIS A 101 -5.07 -10.42 14.59
C HIS A 101 -3.64 -10.21 14.05
N ALA A 102 -2.62 -10.29 14.90
CA ALA A 102 -1.23 -10.19 14.48
C ALA A 102 -0.84 -11.36 13.56
N SER A 103 -1.23 -12.59 13.90
CA SER A 103 -0.92 -13.77 13.10
C SER A 103 -1.66 -13.77 11.77
N THR A 104 -2.96 -13.45 11.76
CA THR A 104 -3.76 -13.38 10.54
C THR A 104 -3.31 -12.24 9.62
N THR A 105 -2.92 -11.09 10.16
CA THR A 105 -2.38 -9.99 9.35
C THR A 105 -1.00 -10.30 8.79
N ALA A 106 -0.13 -10.96 9.55
CA ALA A 106 1.16 -11.42 9.06
C ALA A 106 1.01 -12.46 7.93
N ALA A 107 0.15 -13.47 8.13
CA ALA A 107 -0.13 -14.49 7.12
C ALA A 107 -0.73 -13.90 5.84
N ARG A 108 -1.71 -12.97 5.97
CA ARG A 108 -2.29 -12.27 4.82
C ARG A 108 -1.25 -11.43 4.08
N ARG A 109 -0.35 -10.74 4.79
CA ARG A 109 0.73 -9.97 4.17
C ARG A 109 1.69 -10.86 3.40
N ALA A 110 2.09 -12.00 3.97
CA ALA A 110 2.98 -12.97 3.32
C ALA A 110 2.36 -13.56 2.04
N ALA A 111 1.10 -14.02 2.12
CA ALA A 111 0.38 -14.54 0.96
C ALA A 111 0.19 -13.47 -0.14
N LEU A 112 -0.08 -12.21 0.23
CA LEU A 112 -0.18 -11.12 -0.73
C LEU A 112 1.18 -10.80 -1.39
N SER A 113 2.28 -10.82 -0.64
CA SER A 113 3.60 -10.60 -1.23
C SER A 113 4.00 -11.69 -2.22
N GLU A 114 3.72 -12.96 -1.89
CA GLU A 114 4.00 -14.09 -2.78
C GLU A 114 3.16 -14.01 -4.06
N GLN A 115 1.85 -13.75 -3.92
CA GLN A 115 0.97 -13.58 -5.08
C GLN A 115 1.38 -12.40 -5.97
N MET A 116 1.83 -11.30 -5.36
CA MET A 116 2.36 -10.15 -6.12
C MET A 116 3.64 -10.52 -6.85
N GLN A 117 4.60 -11.18 -6.19
CA GLN A 117 5.85 -11.64 -6.83
C GLN A 117 5.56 -12.54 -8.03
N GLN A 118 4.64 -13.50 -7.89
CA GLN A 118 4.24 -14.38 -9.00
C GLN A 118 3.65 -13.60 -10.17
N ARG A 119 2.72 -12.66 -9.90
CA ARG A 119 2.11 -11.83 -10.94
C ARG A 119 3.13 -10.95 -11.66
N PHE A 120 4.08 -10.39 -10.93
CA PHE A 120 5.14 -9.58 -11.53
C PHE A 120 6.08 -10.43 -12.37
N ALA A 121 6.48 -11.62 -11.91
CA ALA A 121 7.30 -12.55 -12.69
C ALA A 121 6.61 -12.95 -14.01
N GLU A 122 5.33 -13.30 -13.96
CA GLU A 122 4.55 -13.63 -15.15
C GLU A 122 4.45 -12.45 -16.13
N LEU A 123 4.20 -11.23 -15.61
CA LEU A 123 4.12 -10.03 -16.42
C LEU A 123 5.48 -9.70 -17.08
N ALA A 124 6.57 -9.88 -16.34
CA ALA A 124 7.92 -9.61 -16.80
C ALA A 124 8.35 -10.61 -17.88
N GLN A 125 8.03 -11.90 -17.72
CA GLN A 125 8.26 -12.91 -18.75
C GLN A 125 7.50 -12.58 -20.04
N LYS A 126 6.21 -12.22 -19.93
CA LYS A 126 5.42 -11.75 -21.09
C LYS A 126 6.02 -10.51 -21.75
N ALA A 127 6.65 -9.63 -20.97
CA ALA A 127 7.35 -8.46 -21.51
C ALA A 127 8.61 -8.88 -22.28
N VAL A 128 9.42 -9.80 -21.75
CA VAL A 128 10.60 -10.36 -22.42
C VAL A 128 10.22 -10.96 -23.77
N GLU A 129 9.19 -11.83 -23.79
CA GLU A 129 8.70 -12.47 -25.02
C GLU A 129 8.25 -11.45 -26.08
N ARG A 130 7.52 -10.40 -25.66
CA ARG A 130 7.04 -9.35 -26.55
C ARG A 130 8.17 -8.50 -27.12
N LEU A 131 9.16 -8.16 -26.29
CA LEU A 131 10.31 -7.36 -26.71
C LEU A 131 11.23 -8.17 -27.63
N GLY A 132 11.50 -9.43 -27.31
CA GLY A 132 12.24 -10.35 -28.18
C GLY A 132 11.58 -10.50 -29.55
N GLY A 133 10.25 -10.74 -29.57
CA GLY A 133 9.50 -10.80 -30.82
C GLY A 133 9.45 -9.47 -31.59
N ALA A 134 9.68 -8.32 -30.94
CA ALA A 134 9.82 -7.04 -31.62
C ALA A 134 11.20 -6.90 -32.26
N ILE A 135 12.27 -7.30 -31.57
CA ILE A 135 13.64 -7.35 -32.10
C ILE A 135 13.66 -8.21 -33.37
N GLU A 136 13.15 -9.45 -33.31
CA GLU A 136 13.12 -10.37 -34.46
C GLU A 136 12.41 -9.77 -35.69
N LYS A 137 11.27 -9.10 -35.47
CA LYS A 137 10.52 -8.46 -36.57
C LYS A 137 11.29 -7.30 -37.20
N MET A 138 11.98 -6.49 -36.39
CA MET A 138 12.78 -5.37 -36.88
C MET A 138 14.02 -5.86 -37.63
N SER A 139 14.72 -6.88 -37.12
CA SER A 139 15.83 -7.52 -37.84
C SER A 139 15.38 -8.07 -39.20
N GLY A 140 14.24 -8.79 -39.24
CA GLY A 140 13.69 -9.27 -40.52
C GLY A 140 13.20 -8.16 -41.46
N PHE A 141 12.93 -6.95 -40.94
CA PHE A 141 12.69 -5.77 -41.79
C PHE A 141 14.00 -5.21 -42.35
N ALA A 142 15.05 -5.11 -41.52
CA ALA A 142 16.38 -4.69 -41.93
C ALA A 142 16.95 -5.60 -43.05
N ASP A 143 16.83 -6.92 -42.91
CA ASP A 143 17.30 -7.90 -43.91
C ASP A 143 16.62 -7.72 -45.28
N ARG A 144 15.31 -7.48 -45.27
CA ARG A 144 14.54 -7.21 -46.50
C ARG A 144 14.94 -5.89 -47.14
N LEU A 145 15.20 -4.86 -46.32
CA LEU A 145 15.62 -3.56 -46.83
C LEU A 145 17.03 -3.62 -47.42
N GLU A 146 17.95 -4.34 -46.78
CA GLU A 146 19.30 -4.61 -47.28
C GLU A 146 19.27 -5.36 -48.61
N THR A 147 18.47 -6.43 -48.69
CA THR A 147 18.29 -7.20 -49.94
C THR A 147 17.83 -6.28 -51.08
N ARG A 148 16.83 -5.44 -50.84
CA ARG A 148 16.31 -4.49 -51.84
C ARG A 148 17.33 -3.40 -52.21
N ALA A 149 18.10 -2.92 -51.24
CA ALA A 149 19.18 -1.97 -51.49
C ALA A 149 20.26 -2.62 -52.38
N GLN A 150 20.62 -3.87 -52.13
CA GLN A 150 21.58 -4.62 -52.93
C GLN A 150 21.12 -4.80 -54.38
N GLU A 151 19.85 -5.21 -54.59
CA GLU A 151 19.25 -5.32 -55.93
C GLU A 151 19.27 -3.98 -56.71
N LEU A 152 19.15 -2.86 -56.01
CA LEU A 152 19.24 -1.52 -56.63
C LEU A 152 20.70 -1.11 -56.90
N SER A 153 21.62 -1.47 -56.01
CA SER A 153 23.05 -1.31 -56.22
C SER A 153 23.51 -2.03 -57.48
N ASP A 154 23.04 -3.26 -57.71
CA ASP A 154 23.35 -4.06 -58.91
C ASP A 154 22.86 -3.39 -60.21
N ARG A 155 21.88 -2.47 -60.10
CA ARG A 155 21.34 -1.66 -61.19
C ARG A 155 22.04 -0.29 -61.32
N GLY A 156 23.09 -0.04 -60.54
CA GLY A 156 23.86 1.20 -60.56
C GLY A 156 23.29 2.33 -59.72
N VAL A 157 22.32 2.07 -58.83
CA VAL A 157 21.81 3.07 -57.88
C VAL A 157 22.78 3.20 -56.70
N ASP A 158 23.14 4.43 -56.32
CA ASP A 158 23.93 4.65 -55.11
C ASP A 158 23.05 4.45 -53.86
N VAL A 159 23.27 3.33 -53.17
CA VAL A 159 22.56 2.97 -51.93
C VAL A 159 23.43 3.11 -50.68
N GLY A 160 24.60 3.75 -50.77
CA GLY A 160 25.56 3.83 -49.66
C GLY A 160 24.98 4.40 -48.38
N GLY A 161 24.20 5.48 -48.48
CA GLY A 161 23.52 6.08 -47.32
C GLY A 161 22.45 5.17 -46.69
N THR A 162 21.75 4.37 -47.50
CA THR A 162 20.76 3.40 -46.99
C THR A 162 21.45 2.27 -46.22
N LEU A 163 22.53 1.71 -46.78
CA LEU A 163 23.26 0.60 -46.14
C LEU A 163 23.88 1.02 -44.80
N LEU A 164 24.35 2.27 -44.70
CA LEU A 164 24.86 2.82 -43.45
C LEU A 164 23.76 2.90 -42.38
N LEU A 165 22.58 3.43 -42.71
CA LEU A 165 21.45 3.48 -41.77
C LEU A 165 20.95 2.08 -41.35
N ILE A 166 20.96 1.10 -42.27
CA ILE A 166 20.64 -0.30 -41.92
C ILE A 166 21.67 -0.86 -40.93
N SER A 167 22.95 -0.58 -41.15
CA SER A 167 24.02 -0.99 -40.23
C SER A 167 23.84 -0.37 -38.84
N ASP A 168 23.54 0.92 -38.77
CA ASP A 168 23.29 1.62 -37.50
C ASP A 168 22.08 1.02 -36.77
N ALA A 169 20.98 0.77 -37.49
CA ALA A 169 19.80 0.14 -36.92
C ALA A 169 20.09 -1.27 -36.36
N ARG A 170 20.95 -2.05 -37.04
CA ARG A 170 21.38 -3.38 -36.55
C ARG A 170 22.20 -3.26 -35.27
N ALA A 171 23.11 -2.30 -35.19
CA ALA A 171 23.88 -2.06 -33.97
C ALA A 171 22.96 -1.72 -32.78
N THR A 172 21.95 -0.87 -32.98
CA THR A 172 20.95 -0.56 -31.94
C THR A 172 20.12 -1.79 -31.55
N LEU A 173 19.79 -2.68 -32.49
CA LEU A 173 19.09 -3.94 -32.20
C LEU A 173 19.95 -4.94 -31.41
N ASP A 174 21.26 -4.96 -31.66
CA ASP A 174 22.21 -5.76 -30.89
C ASP A 174 22.30 -5.24 -29.44
N GLU A 175 22.37 -3.93 -29.25
CA GLU A 175 22.29 -3.31 -27.92
C GLU A 175 20.97 -3.63 -27.22
N ALA A 176 19.84 -3.59 -27.93
CA ALA A 176 18.54 -3.97 -27.39
C ALA A 176 18.50 -5.44 -26.97
N THR A 177 19.15 -6.32 -27.72
CA THR A 177 19.28 -7.76 -27.41
C THR A 177 20.09 -7.98 -26.14
N ILE A 178 21.21 -7.28 -25.98
CA ILE A 178 22.03 -7.33 -24.77
C ILE A 178 21.24 -6.83 -23.56
N ALA A 179 20.58 -5.66 -23.67
CA ALA A 179 19.77 -5.10 -22.60
C ALA A 179 18.59 -6.02 -22.22
N LEU A 180 17.97 -6.70 -23.20
CA LEU A 180 16.92 -7.68 -22.96
C LEU A 180 17.43 -8.91 -22.20
N ALA A 181 18.64 -9.39 -22.53
CA ALA A 181 19.27 -10.48 -21.81
C ALA A 181 19.57 -10.10 -20.35
N THR A 182 20.11 -8.89 -20.12
CA THR A 182 20.32 -8.34 -18.77
C THR A 182 19.02 -8.26 -17.99
N MET A 183 17.95 -7.76 -18.60
CA MET A 183 16.62 -7.70 -17.97
C MET A 183 16.14 -9.10 -17.56
N SER A 184 16.33 -10.12 -18.42
CA SER A 184 15.96 -11.50 -18.12
C SER A 184 16.70 -12.03 -16.88
N THR A 185 18.01 -11.79 -16.80
CA THR A 185 18.80 -12.16 -15.61
C THR A 185 18.33 -11.44 -14.35
N ASN A 186 17.99 -10.14 -14.46
CA ASN A 186 17.50 -9.37 -13.32
C ASN A 186 16.13 -9.87 -12.84
N ILE A 187 15.23 -10.28 -13.74
CA ILE A 187 13.94 -10.90 -13.39
C ILE A 187 14.17 -12.19 -12.58
N GLU A 188 15.10 -13.05 -13.00
CA GLU A 188 15.44 -14.27 -12.26
C GLU A 188 15.98 -13.94 -10.86
N TYR A 189 16.86 -12.94 -10.73
CA TYR A 189 17.40 -12.51 -9.45
C TYR A 189 16.32 -11.97 -8.48
N VAL A 190 15.32 -11.24 -8.99
CA VAL A 190 14.24 -10.66 -8.17
C VAL A 190 13.47 -11.74 -7.41
N SER A 191 13.30 -12.93 -8.00
CA SER A 191 12.56 -14.03 -7.37
C SER A 191 13.21 -14.57 -6.10
N GLY A 192 14.53 -14.39 -5.93
CA GLY A 192 15.29 -14.80 -4.75
C GLY A 192 15.73 -13.64 -3.84
N SER A 193 15.34 -12.40 -4.15
CA SER A 193 15.80 -11.22 -3.41
C SER A 193 15.02 -10.99 -2.11
N GLU A 194 15.75 -10.63 -1.03
CA GLU A 194 15.16 -10.18 0.24
C GLU A 194 14.45 -8.83 0.10
N GLU A 195 14.82 -8.02 -0.90
CA GLU A 195 14.30 -6.68 -1.16
C GLU A 195 13.65 -6.60 -2.56
N PRO A 196 12.49 -7.27 -2.76
CA PRO A 196 11.87 -7.42 -4.07
C PRO A 196 11.47 -6.08 -4.69
N LYS A 197 11.14 -5.06 -3.88
CA LYS A 197 10.71 -3.75 -4.39
C LYS A 197 11.81 -3.03 -5.15
N THR A 198 13.03 -3.07 -4.62
CA THR A 198 14.19 -2.41 -5.23
C THR A 198 14.60 -3.16 -6.49
N ALA A 199 14.66 -4.49 -6.43
CA ALA A 199 14.98 -5.32 -7.58
C ALA A 199 13.96 -5.13 -8.73
N TRP A 200 12.67 -5.00 -8.43
CA TRP A 200 11.65 -4.68 -9.45
C TRP A 200 11.82 -3.29 -10.08
N ALA A 201 12.42 -2.32 -9.39
CA ALA A 201 12.68 -1.00 -9.94
C ALA A 201 13.79 -1.04 -11.02
N GLU A 202 14.79 -1.91 -10.84
CA GLU A 202 15.85 -2.15 -11.83
C GLU A 202 15.28 -2.79 -13.10
N VAL A 203 14.48 -3.86 -12.95
CA VAL A 203 13.79 -4.50 -14.10
C VAL A 203 12.95 -3.49 -14.89
N ARG A 204 12.29 -2.55 -14.20
CA ARG A 204 11.50 -1.50 -14.86
C ARG A 204 12.37 -0.54 -15.67
N THR A 205 13.56 -0.23 -15.14
CA THR A 205 14.55 0.62 -15.82
C THR A 205 15.06 -0.09 -17.06
N ASP A 206 15.41 -1.37 -16.96
CA ASP A 206 15.83 -2.18 -18.10
C ASP A 206 14.75 -2.25 -19.18
N PHE A 207 13.49 -2.44 -18.78
CA PHE A 207 12.36 -2.42 -19.71
C PHE A 207 12.27 -1.10 -20.49
N THR A 208 12.46 0.05 -19.80
CA THR A 208 12.45 1.35 -20.48
C THR A 208 13.62 1.50 -21.44
N THR A 209 14.80 1.01 -21.07
CA THR A 209 15.98 1.01 -21.93
C THR A 209 15.75 0.21 -23.20
N VAL A 210 15.29 -1.05 -23.10
CA VAL A 210 15.00 -1.89 -24.28
C VAL A 210 13.94 -1.24 -25.17
N ARG A 211 12.87 -0.69 -24.58
CA ARG A 211 11.82 0.01 -25.34
C ARG A 211 12.37 1.20 -26.13
N ASP A 212 13.25 1.98 -25.52
CA ASP A 212 13.76 3.20 -26.14
C ASP A 212 14.76 2.87 -27.26
N LEU A 213 15.62 1.85 -27.08
CA LEU A 213 16.45 1.29 -28.14
C LEU A 213 15.62 0.76 -29.33
N LEU A 214 14.51 0.06 -29.06
CA LEU A 214 13.62 -0.41 -30.13
C LEU A 214 12.97 0.74 -30.92
N LYS A 215 12.62 1.85 -30.25
CA LYS A 215 12.07 3.04 -30.93
C LYS A 215 13.13 3.72 -31.79
N GLU A 216 14.35 3.80 -31.29
CA GLU A 216 15.49 4.35 -32.02
C GLU A 216 15.77 3.52 -33.27
N ALA A 217 15.92 2.20 -33.13
CA ALA A 217 16.10 1.29 -34.28
C ALA A 217 14.97 1.41 -35.30
N GLN A 218 13.71 1.52 -34.83
CA GLN A 218 12.56 1.74 -35.72
C GLN A 218 12.68 3.08 -36.49
N GLY A 219 13.08 4.16 -35.82
CA GLY A 219 13.31 5.46 -36.45
C GLY A 219 14.38 5.37 -37.54
N THR A 220 15.53 4.79 -37.23
CA THR A 220 16.63 4.60 -38.17
C THR A 220 16.24 3.76 -39.38
N LEU A 221 15.41 2.72 -39.19
CA LEU A 221 14.85 1.93 -40.30
C LEU A 221 13.87 2.72 -41.18
N HIS A 222 13.09 3.65 -40.60
CA HIS A 222 12.26 4.56 -41.39
C HIS A 222 13.11 5.54 -42.22
N ASP A 223 14.18 6.06 -41.64
CA ASP A 223 15.12 6.94 -42.34
C ASP A 223 15.84 6.19 -43.46
N ALA A 224 16.23 4.92 -43.25
CA ALA A 224 16.79 4.07 -44.29
C ALA A 224 15.82 3.88 -45.48
N VAL A 225 14.52 3.69 -45.21
CA VAL A 225 13.49 3.61 -46.26
C VAL A 225 13.36 4.94 -47.01
N ALA A 226 13.45 6.08 -46.33
CA ALA A 226 13.41 7.39 -46.96
C ALA A 226 14.63 7.61 -47.88
N ALA A 227 15.83 7.34 -47.36
CA ALA A 227 17.08 7.42 -48.12
C ALA A 227 17.05 6.53 -49.37
N LEU A 228 16.50 5.32 -49.26
CA LEU A 228 16.38 4.42 -50.40
C LEU A 228 15.43 4.97 -51.48
N LYS A 229 14.33 5.61 -51.10
CA LYS A 229 13.40 6.24 -52.05
C LYS A 229 14.06 7.42 -52.76
N ASP A 230 14.79 8.25 -52.02
CA ASP A 230 15.51 9.40 -52.57
C ASP A 230 16.58 8.96 -53.57
N ALA A 231 17.32 7.88 -53.25
CA ALA A 231 18.30 7.28 -54.16
C ALA A 231 17.65 6.77 -55.47
N ILE A 232 16.50 6.11 -55.38
CA ILE A 232 15.75 5.65 -56.56
C ILE A 232 15.29 6.84 -57.42
N ALA A 233 14.80 7.91 -56.79
CA ALA A 233 14.35 9.11 -57.49
C ALA A 233 15.53 9.83 -58.18
N ALA A 234 16.66 9.96 -57.51
CA ALA A 234 17.87 10.59 -58.06
C ALA A 234 18.48 9.82 -59.23
N ALA A 235 18.33 8.49 -59.25
CA ALA A 235 18.79 7.65 -60.35
C ALA A 235 17.89 7.72 -61.60
N ASP A 236 16.86 8.58 -61.62
CA ASP A 236 15.84 8.68 -62.67
C ASP A 236 15.22 7.31 -63.02
N LEU A 237 15.22 6.38 -62.07
CA LEU A 237 14.47 5.12 -62.17
C LEU A 237 12.96 5.36 -61.94
N GLU A 238 12.53 6.62 -61.80
CA GLU A 238 11.14 7.02 -61.72
C GLU A 238 10.38 6.66 -63.02
N ARG A 239 9.60 5.57 -62.91
CA ARG A 239 8.41 5.25 -63.71
C ARG A 239 8.61 4.63 -65.10
N GLY A 240 9.40 3.56 -65.19
CA GLY A 240 9.28 2.60 -66.30
C GLY A 240 7.89 1.96 -66.49
N VAL A 241 6.93 2.19 -65.58
CA VAL A 241 5.56 1.66 -65.66
C VAL A 241 4.59 2.63 -66.36
N SER A 242 4.92 3.92 -66.49
CA SER A 242 3.98 4.91 -67.07
C SER A 242 4.17 5.16 -68.56
N ASP A 243 5.35 4.97 -69.14
CA ASP A 243 5.54 5.19 -70.58
C ASP A 243 4.93 4.07 -71.44
N ALA A 244 4.95 2.82 -70.97
CA ALA A 244 4.36 1.70 -71.71
C ALA A 244 2.81 1.76 -71.76
N VAL A 245 2.16 2.35 -70.75
CA VAL A 245 0.68 2.49 -70.72
C VAL A 245 0.21 3.74 -71.46
N ARG A 246 1.03 4.79 -71.54
CA ARG A 246 0.64 6.04 -72.21
C ARG A 246 0.71 5.97 -73.74
N GLN A 247 1.45 5.01 -74.30
CA GLN A 247 1.58 4.82 -75.75
C GLN A 247 0.47 3.96 -76.39
N GLY A 248 -0.44 3.38 -75.60
CA GLY A 248 -1.44 2.41 -76.08
C GLY A 248 -2.86 2.95 -76.38
N ASP A 249 -3.19 4.19 -76.02
CA ASP A 249 -4.56 4.73 -76.11
C ASP A 249 -4.75 5.77 -77.23
N GLY A 250 -3.83 5.80 -78.20
CA GLY A 250 -3.91 6.61 -79.42
C GLY A 250 -4.49 5.86 -80.62
N GLY A 251 -5.30 4.83 -80.38
CA GLY A 251 -5.95 4.02 -81.42
C GLY A 251 -6.91 4.86 -82.26
N GLU A 252 -6.36 5.38 -83.35
CA GLU A 252 -7.00 6.10 -84.45
C GLU A 252 -8.23 5.31 -84.94
N ASN A 253 -9.41 5.76 -84.53
CA ASN A 253 -10.69 5.20 -84.95
C ASN A 253 -11.00 5.68 -86.38
N THR A 254 -10.33 5.08 -87.37
CA THR A 254 -10.66 5.23 -88.79
C THR A 254 -11.95 4.46 -89.07
N ASN A 255 -13.08 5.10 -88.78
CA ASN A 255 -14.39 4.64 -89.23
C ASN A 255 -14.54 5.00 -90.72
N GLU A 256 -13.93 4.20 -91.59
CA GLU A 256 -14.16 4.27 -93.04
C GLU A 256 -15.56 3.75 -93.35
N ALA A 257 -16.46 4.69 -93.63
CA ALA A 257 -17.79 4.45 -94.16
C ALA A 257 -17.70 3.91 -95.60
N SER A 258 -17.81 2.60 -95.76
CA SER A 258 -18.08 1.95 -97.05
C SER A 258 -19.53 2.20 -97.46
N THR A 259 -19.74 3.20 -98.31
CA THR A 259 -20.99 3.48 -99.03
C THR A 259 -20.83 3.06 -100.49
N THR A 260 -21.89 2.47 -101.07
CA THR A 260 -22.15 2.20 -102.51
C THR A 260 -21.23 1.17 -103.20
N GLU A 261 -21.70 0.25 -104.04
CA GLU A 261 -22.92 0.13 -104.87
C GLU A 261 -23.20 -1.35 -105.19
#